data_AF-A0A7X2XLW1-F1
#
_entry.id   AF-A0A7X2XLW1-F1
#
_cell.length_a   1.000
_cell.length_b   1.000
_cell.length_c   1.000
_cell.angle_alpha   90.00
_cell.angle_beta   90.00
_cell.angle_gamma   90.00
#
_symmetry.space_group_name_H-M   'P 1'
#
loop_
_entity.id
_entity.type
_entity.pdbx_description
1 polymer ?
#
loop_
_entity_poly.entity_id
_entity_poly.type
_entity_poly.pdbx_seq_one_letter_code
_entity_poly.pdbx_strand_id
1 'polypeptide(L)'
;KIAYELLAEKGYHKGFLPYVSNQYGAEAFASGSKTFSSWHGRDVALVTDDLVFKKVFNGEYSSWADFKKAMFKQRIDKQDNLKPITIQYELGNPNSTKEVTITTAAQMQQLINEAAAKDITNIDRATSHTPASWVHLLKQKIYNAYLRTTDDFRNSIYK
;
A
#
# COMPACT_ATOMS: atom_id res chain seq x y z
N LYS A 1 -0.69 -7.64 3.06
CA LYS A 1 -0.40 -6.63 2.00
C LYS A 1 -1.43 -6.71 0.87
N ILE A 2 -1.56 -7.86 0.18
CA ILE A 2 -2.49 -8.04 -0.96
C ILE A 2 -3.96 -7.76 -0.59
N ALA A 3 -4.43 -8.21 0.57
CA ALA A 3 -5.79 -7.94 1.03
C ALA A 3 -6.18 -6.44 1.00
N TYR A 4 -5.28 -5.55 1.43
CA TYR A 4 -5.53 -4.10 1.41
C TYR A 4 -5.39 -3.49 0.01
N GLU A 5 -4.53 -4.07 -0.85
CA GLU A 5 -4.48 -3.70 -2.27
C GLU A 5 -5.82 -4.05 -2.96
N LEU A 6 -6.41 -5.20 -2.64
CA LEU A 6 -7.74 -5.60 -3.12
C LEU A 6 -8.86 -4.75 -2.51
N LEU A 7 -8.75 -4.35 -1.24
CA LEU A 7 -9.69 -3.40 -0.63
C LEU A 7 -9.69 -2.08 -1.39
N ALA A 8 -8.51 -1.56 -1.74
CA ALA A 8 -8.38 -0.32 -2.48
C ALA A 8 -8.91 -0.43 -3.92
N GLU A 9 -8.75 -1.60 -4.56
CA GLU A 9 -9.15 -1.78 -5.96
C GLU A 9 -10.64 -2.16 -6.13
N LYS A 10 -11.15 -3.08 -5.31
CA LYS A 10 -12.50 -3.67 -5.47
C LYS A 10 -13.41 -3.42 -4.27
N GLY A 11 -12.93 -2.82 -3.20
CA GLY A 11 -13.70 -2.57 -1.99
C GLY A 11 -13.81 -3.79 -1.06
N TYR A 12 -14.55 -3.61 0.03
CA TYR A 12 -14.63 -4.59 1.12
C TYR A 12 -15.24 -5.92 0.65
N HIS A 13 -16.42 -5.87 0.03
CA HIS A 13 -17.17 -7.07 -0.34
C HIS A 13 -16.63 -7.81 -1.57
N LYS A 14 -16.03 -7.10 -2.52
CA LYS A 14 -15.58 -7.70 -3.80
C LYS A 14 -14.08 -7.94 -3.87
N GLY A 15 -13.28 -7.35 -2.97
CA GLY A 15 -11.83 -7.49 -2.95
C GLY A 15 -11.31 -8.09 -1.66
N PHE A 16 -11.51 -7.37 -0.55
CA PHE A 16 -10.94 -7.75 0.75
C PHE A 16 -11.51 -9.06 1.28
N LEU A 17 -12.84 -9.13 1.42
CA LEU A 17 -13.54 -10.25 2.05
C LEU A 17 -13.29 -11.58 1.33
N PRO A 18 -13.34 -11.68 -0.02
CA PRO A 18 -13.05 -12.93 -0.71
C PRO A 18 -11.62 -13.45 -0.53
N TYR A 19 -10.65 -12.57 -0.22
CA TYR A 19 -9.24 -12.94 -0.04
C TYR A 19 -8.91 -13.40 1.37
N VAL A 20 -9.52 -12.79 2.39
CA VAL A 20 -9.23 -13.12 3.81
C VAL A 20 -10.17 -14.15 4.40
N SER A 21 -11.19 -14.58 3.65
CA SER A 21 -12.18 -15.55 4.08
C SER A 21 -12.19 -16.77 3.18
N ASN A 22 -12.83 -17.84 3.64
CA ASN A 22 -13.04 -19.04 2.85
C ASN A 22 -14.27 -18.94 1.93
N GLN A 23 -14.59 -17.74 1.42
CA GLN A 23 -15.80 -17.48 0.63
C GLN A 23 -15.93 -18.40 -0.59
N TYR A 24 -14.80 -18.75 -1.23
CA TYR A 24 -14.76 -19.68 -2.37
C TYR A 24 -14.48 -21.13 -1.97
N GLY A 25 -14.62 -21.50 -0.70
CA GLY A 25 -14.28 -22.84 -0.20
C GLY A 25 -15.08 -23.95 -0.87
N ALA A 26 -16.39 -23.75 -1.07
CA ALA A 26 -17.23 -24.75 -1.75
C ALA A 26 -16.77 -24.99 -3.20
N GLU A 27 -16.45 -23.93 -3.93
CA GLU A 27 -15.95 -24.01 -5.31
C GLU A 27 -14.56 -24.66 -5.37
N ALA A 28 -13.66 -24.27 -4.46
CA ALA A 28 -12.33 -24.84 -4.35
C ALA A 28 -12.41 -26.36 -4.12
N PHE A 29 -13.25 -26.78 -3.18
CA PHE A 29 -13.43 -28.20 -2.88
C PHE A 29 -14.03 -28.96 -4.07
N ALA A 30 -15.05 -28.40 -4.72
CA ALA A 30 -15.67 -28.98 -5.91
C ALA A 30 -14.69 -29.10 -7.10
N SER A 31 -13.74 -28.16 -7.24
CA SER A 31 -12.69 -28.21 -8.25
C SER A 31 -11.49 -29.10 -7.85
N GLY A 32 -11.59 -29.84 -6.74
CA GLY A 32 -10.51 -30.71 -6.25
C GLY A 32 -9.37 -29.99 -5.53
N SER A 33 -9.49 -28.68 -5.30
CA SER A 33 -8.53 -27.91 -4.49
C SER A 33 -8.84 -28.10 -3.01
N LYS A 34 -8.19 -29.10 -2.43
CA LYS A 34 -8.40 -29.53 -1.04
C LYS A 34 -7.07 -29.87 -0.38
N THR A 35 -7.05 -29.79 0.95
CA THR A 35 -5.92 -30.19 1.79
C THR A 35 -6.43 -30.97 3.00
N PHE A 36 -5.66 -31.93 3.49
CA PHE A 36 -6.02 -32.65 4.71
C PHE A 36 -5.84 -31.74 5.93
N SER A 37 -6.88 -31.62 6.76
CA SER A 37 -6.81 -30.93 8.05
C SER A 37 -6.69 -31.96 9.17
N SER A 38 -5.55 -31.99 9.86
CA SER A 38 -5.35 -32.85 11.04
C SER A 38 -6.32 -32.48 12.18
N TRP A 39 -6.66 -31.20 12.33
CA TRP A 39 -7.62 -30.73 13.31
C TRP A 39 -9.03 -31.28 13.08
N HIS A 40 -9.47 -31.37 11.82
CA HIS A 40 -10.81 -31.86 11.47
C HIS A 40 -10.85 -33.34 11.07
N GLY A 41 -9.70 -34.01 10.95
CA GLY A 41 -9.60 -35.42 10.53
C GLY A 41 -10.14 -35.68 9.12
N ARG A 42 -10.21 -34.67 8.25
CA ARG A 42 -10.78 -34.77 6.90
C ARG A 42 -10.15 -33.77 5.93
N ASP A 43 -10.38 -34.00 4.64
CA ASP A 43 -10.11 -33.01 3.60
C ASP A 43 -10.99 -31.77 3.80
N VAL A 44 -10.36 -30.60 3.73
CA VAL A 44 -11.01 -29.29 3.74
C VAL A 44 -10.64 -28.52 2.48
N ALA A 45 -11.46 -27.52 2.13
CA ALA A 45 -11.22 -26.67 0.97
C ALA A 45 -9.89 -25.93 1.10
N LEU A 46 -9.13 -25.88 0.01
CA LEU A 46 -7.92 -25.07 -0.10
C LEU A 46 -8.20 -23.92 -1.07
N VAL A 47 -8.52 -22.75 -0.53
CA VAL A 47 -8.68 -21.54 -1.36
C VAL A 47 -7.30 -20.94 -1.61
N THR A 48 -6.84 -21.01 -2.85
CA THR A 48 -5.53 -20.49 -3.27
C THR A 48 -5.62 -19.04 -3.75
N ASP A 49 -4.49 -18.34 -3.71
CA ASP A 49 -4.37 -16.98 -4.28
C ASP A 49 -4.81 -16.92 -5.75
N ASP A 50 -4.53 -17.97 -6.54
CA ASP A 50 -4.93 -18.05 -7.95
C ASP A 50 -6.44 -18.16 -8.15
N LEU A 51 -7.13 -18.91 -7.28
CA LEU A 51 -8.59 -19.00 -7.32
C LEU A 51 -9.20 -17.64 -6.97
N VAL A 52 -8.73 -17.01 -5.89
CA VAL A 52 -9.21 -15.68 -5.50
C VAL A 52 -8.94 -14.67 -6.60
N PHE A 53 -7.74 -14.67 -7.20
CA PHE A 53 -7.37 -13.79 -8.30
C PHE A 53 -8.35 -13.91 -9.47
N LYS A 54 -8.60 -15.15 -9.94
CA LYS A 54 -9.53 -15.41 -11.05
C LYS A 54 -10.94 -14.92 -10.73
N LYS A 55 -11.41 -15.11 -9.50
CA LYS A 55 -12.77 -14.74 -9.08
C LYS A 55 -12.93 -13.24 -8.88
N VAL A 56 -11.95 -12.57 -8.29
CA VAL A 56 -11.99 -11.13 -7.98
C VAL A 56 -11.79 -10.27 -9.22
N PHE A 57 -10.87 -10.66 -10.11
CA PHE A 57 -10.55 -9.88 -11.29
C PHE A 57 -11.23 -10.36 -12.57
N ASN A 58 -11.75 -11.60 -12.61
CA ASN A 58 -12.57 -12.12 -13.70
C ASN A 58 -11.99 -11.83 -15.11
N GLY A 59 -10.68 -12.04 -15.28
CA GLY A 59 -9.97 -11.83 -16.56
C GLY A 59 -9.47 -10.40 -16.82
N GLU A 60 -9.68 -9.45 -15.91
CA GLU A 60 -9.17 -8.07 -16.04
C GLU A 60 -7.63 -8.01 -16.05
N TYR A 61 -6.98 -8.90 -15.30
CA TYR A 61 -5.53 -9.02 -15.25
C TYR A 61 -5.10 -10.46 -15.51
N SER A 62 -3.95 -10.63 -16.16
CA SER A 62 -3.36 -11.95 -16.43
C SER A 62 -2.60 -12.52 -15.24
N SER A 63 -2.09 -11.65 -14.35
CA SER A 63 -1.36 -12.05 -13.14
C SER A 63 -1.45 -11.00 -12.03
N TRP A 64 -1.08 -11.40 -10.80
CA TRP A 64 -0.90 -10.48 -9.68
C TRP A 64 0.13 -9.37 -9.98
N ALA A 65 1.15 -9.69 -10.79
CA ALA A 65 2.16 -8.71 -11.18
C ALA A 65 1.57 -7.66 -12.13
N ASP A 66 0.72 -8.06 -13.06
CA ASP A 66 0.06 -7.13 -14.00
C ASP A 66 -0.92 -6.22 -13.28
N PHE A 67 -1.70 -6.78 -12.33
CA PHE A 67 -2.52 -5.99 -11.42
C PHE A 67 -1.68 -4.93 -10.68
N LYS A 68 -0.56 -5.31 -10.06
CA LYS A 68 0.31 -4.36 -9.33
C LYS A 68 0.90 -3.28 -10.24
N LYS A 69 1.34 -3.64 -11.45
CA LYS A 69 1.84 -2.68 -12.43
C LYS A 69 0.77 -1.69 -12.84
N ALA A 70 -0.45 -2.16 -13.13
CA ALA A 70 -1.59 -1.32 -13.47
C ALA A 70 -1.95 -0.37 -12.32
N MET A 71 -2.01 -0.89 -11.09
CA MET A 71 -2.22 -0.13 -9.88
C MET A 71 -1.19 1.01 -9.71
N PHE A 72 0.10 0.72 -9.88
CA PHE A 72 1.15 1.75 -9.81
C PHE A 72 1.06 2.75 -10.97
N LYS A 73 0.83 2.28 -12.19
CA LYS A 73 0.67 3.15 -13.35
C LYS A 73 -0.46 4.16 -13.15
N GLN A 74 -1.61 3.73 -12.65
CA GLN A 74 -2.72 4.63 -12.35
C GLN A 74 -2.34 5.77 -11.36
N ARG A 75 -1.43 5.49 -10.41
CA ARG A 75 -0.97 6.48 -9.42
C ARG A 75 0.07 7.41 -10.02
N ILE A 76 0.98 6.88 -10.84
CA ILE A 76 1.96 7.68 -11.60
C ILE A 76 1.24 8.65 -12.54
N ASP A 77 0.24 8.16 -13.28
CA ASP A 77 -0.52 8.99 -14.23
C ASP A 77 -1.33 10.12 -13.53
N LYS A 78 -1.52 10.04 -12.21
CA LYS A 78 -2.20 11.05 -11.38
C LYS A 78 -1.26 11.93 -10.56
N GLN A 79 0.05 11.69 -10.59
CA GLN A 79 1.00 12.32 -9.66
C GLN A 79 1.04 13.86 -9.80
N ASP A 80 0.82 14.39 -11.00
CA ASP A 80 0.82 15.84 -11.27
C ASP A 80 -0.45 16.53 -10.76
N ASN A 81 -1.50 15.74 -10.46
CA ASN A 81 -2.75 16.23 -9.91
C ASN A 81 -2.76 16.23 -8.38
N LEU A 82 -1.67 15.88 -7.70
CA LEU A 82 -1.59 15.94 -6.24
C LEU A 82 -1.85 17.37 -5.74
N LYS A 83 -2.66 17.49 -4.69
CA LYS A 83 -2.83 18.74 -3.96
C LYS A 83 -1.51 19.14 -3.29
N PRO A 84 -1.10 20.41 -3.36
CA PRO A 84 0.05 20.89 -2.61
C PRO A 84 -0.13 20.69 -1.11
N ILE A 85 0.96 20.40 -0.41
CA ILE A 85 0.98 20.24 1.05
C ILE A 85 2.15 21.02 1.63
N THR A 86 1.97 21.55 2.84
CA THR A 86 3.05 22.15 3.64
C THR A 86 3.32 21.26 4.85
N ILE A 87 4.60 20.90 5.05
CA ILE A 87 5.08 20.09 6.16
C ILE A 87 6.14 20.85 6.96
N GLN A 88 6.29 20.51 8.24
CA GLN A 88 7.46 20.92 9.03
C GLN A 88 8.54 19.84 8.91
N TYR A 89 9.64 20.16 8.23
CA TYR A 89 10.69 19.21 7.90
C TYR A 89 12.03 19.88 7.60
N GLU A 90 13.10 19.31 8.15
CA GLU A 90 14.48 19.66 7.85
C GLU A 90 15.37 18.43 8.04
N LEU A 91 16.15 18.08 7.03
CA LEU A 91 17.06 16.95 7.10
C LEU A 91 18.15 17.21 8.16
N GLY A 92 18.34 16.27 9.08
CA GLY A 92 19.29 16.41 10.18
C GLY A 92 18.70 17.03 11.46
N ASN A 93 17.49 17.62 11.41
CA ASN A 93 16.77 18.13 12.57
C ASN A 93 15.36 17.51 12.70
N PRO A 94 15.18 16.46 13.53
CA PRO A 94 13.92 15.74 13.61
C PRO A 94 12.76 16.56 14.19
N ASN A 95 13.08 17.62 14.95
CA ASN A 95 12.13 18.51 15.60
C ASN A 95 12.03 19.87 14.93
N SER A 96 12.48 19.98 13.67
CA SER A 96 12.44 21.25 12.95
C SER A 96 11.01 21.76 12.77
N THR A 97 10.85 23.06 12.97
CA THR A 97 9.62 23.81 12.69
C THR A 97 9.64 24.47 11.31
N LYS A 98 10.72 24.27 10.54
CA LYS A 98 10.88 24.83 9.19
C LYS A 98 9.82 24.29 8.26
N GLU A 99 9.06 25.18 7.65
CA GLU A 99 8.02 24.81 6.69
C GLU A 99 8.60 24.56 5.29
N VAL A 100 8.15 23.48 4.66
CA VAL A 100 8.47 23.11 3.29
C VAL A 100 7.16 22.84 2.56
N THR A 101 6.90 23.59 1.49
CA THR A 101 5.74 23.38 0.62
C THR A 101 6.12 22.50 -0.55
N ILE A 102 5.44 21.36 -0.67
CA ILE A 102 5.59 20.39 -1.75
C ILE A 102 4.45 20.62 -2.74
N THR A 103 4.78 21.03 -3.95
CA THR A 103 3.81 21.35 -5.01
C THR A 103 3.81 20.35 -6.16
N THR A 104 4.88 19.55 -6.29
CA THR A 104 5.08 18.58 -7.38
C THR A 104 5.63 17.25 -6.89
N ALA A 105 5.40 16.20 -7.66
CA ALA A 105 5.97 14.88 -7.40
C ALA A 105 7.50 14.89 -7.45
N ALA A 106 8.11 15.70 -8.32
CA ALA A 106 9.57 15.83 -8.42
C ALA A 106 10.19 16.40 -7.13
N GLN A 107 9.57 17.43 -6.54
CA GLN A 107 10.00 17.97 -5.23
C GLN A 107 9.89 16.91 -4.13
N MET A 108 8.79 16.16 -4.10
CA MET A 108 8.61 15.06 -3.14
C MET A 108 9.69 13.98 -3.32
N GLN A 109 10.00 13.61 -4.57
CA GLN A 109 11.03 12.62 -4.89
C GLN A 109 12.42 13.09 -4.46
N GLN A 110 12.75 14.38 -4.64
CA GLN A 110 14.01 14.93 -4.18
C GLN A 110 14.17 14.81 -2.66
N LEU A 111 13.15 15.19 -1.88
CA LEU A 111 13.17 15.04 -0.43
C LEU A 111 13.35 13.58 0.00
N ILE A 112 12.69 12.64 -0.69
CA ILE A 112 12.83 11.20 -0.45
C ILE A 112 14.25 10.73 -0.77
N ASN A 113 14.86 11.19 -1.86
CA ASN A 113 16.23 10.83 -2.25
C ASN A 113 17.24 11.33 -1.21
N GLU A 114 17.10 12.57 -0.73
CA GLU A 114 17.96 13.16 0.30
C GLU A 114 17.82 12.41 1.63
N ALA A 115 16.59 12.09 2.04
CA ALA A 115 16.31 11.31 3.23
C ALA A 115 16.90 9.88 3.13
N ALA A 116 16.76 9.23 1.98
CA ALA A 116 17.31 7.90 1.74
C ALA A 116 18.85 7.90 1.77
N ALA A 117 19.48 8.90 1.14
CA ALA A 117 20.92 9.08 1.19
C ALA A 117 21.41 9.26 2.64
N LYS A 118 20.67 10.01 3.46
CA LYS A 118 20.98 10.17 4.88
C LYS A 118 20.83 8.88 5.67
N ASP A 119 19.76 8.12 5.43
CA ASP A 119 19.54 6.81 6.07
C ASP A 119 20.65 5.81 5.73
N ILE A 120 21.16 5.83 4.49
CA ILE A 120 22.28 4.98 4.07
C ILE A 120 23.55 5.26 4.90
N THR A 121 23.81 6.51 5.30
CA THR A 121 24.98 6.83 6.14
C THR A 121 24.92 6.23 7.54
N ASN A 122 23.75 5.75 7.98
CA ASN A 122 23.53 5.09 9.26
C ASN A 122 22.54 3.93 9.09
N ILE A 123 22.83 3.07 8.10
CA ILE A 123 21.88 2.06 7.63
C ILE A 123 21.46 1.11 8.74
N ASP A 124 22.39 0.65 9.59
CA ASP A 124 22.10 -0.28 10.68
C ASP A 124 21.02 0.25 11.60
N ARG A 125 21.11 1.54 11.98
CA ARG A 125 20.13 2.19 12.84
C ARG A 125 18.82 2.49 12.09
N ALA A 126 18.90 2.93 10.84
CA ALA A 126 17.73 3.21 10.03
C ALA A 126 16.88 1.95 9.76
N THR A 127 17.50 0.77 9.68
CA THR A 127 16.80 -0.51 9.45
C THR A 127 16.41 -1.23 10.75
N SER A 128 17.16 -1.07 11.85
CA SER A 128 16.85 -1.71 13.14
C SER A 128 15.90 -0.89 14.02
N HIS A 129 15.81 0.43 13.82
CA HIS A 129 14.98 1.32 14.60
C HIS A 129 14.28 2.34 13.70
N THR A 130 13.07 1.99 13.24
CA THR A 130 12.26 2.79 12.31
C THR A 130 12.14 4.28 12.67
N PRO A 131 11.98 4.71 13.94
CA PRO A 131 11.94 6.14 14.28
C PRO A 131 13.23 6.92 13.98
N ALA A 132 14.38 6.25 13.79
CA ALA A 132 15.61 6.90 13.37
C ALA A 132 15.73 7.11 11.86
N SER A 133 14.85 6.51 11.05
CA SER A 133 14.85 6.69 9.59
C SER A 133 14.25 8.04 9.19
N TRP A 134 15.03 8.82 8.44
CA TRP A 134 14.60 10.06 7.79
C TRP A 134 13.54 9.80 6.73
N VAL A 135 13.62 8.68 6.00
CA VAL A 135 12.58 8.28 5.05
C VAL A 135 11.26 8.02 5.78
N HIS A 136 11.30 7.34 6.94
CA HIS A 136 10.11 7.10 7.74
C HIS A 136 9.52 8.41 8.28
N LEU A 137 10.35 9.28 8.86
CA LEU A 137 9.93 10.59 9.37
C LEU A 137 9.28 11.43 8.27
N LEU A 138 9.91 11.54 7.09
CA LEU A 138 9.37 12.31 5.97
C LEU A 138 8.01 11.75 5.51
N LYS A 139 7.89 10.43 5.36
CA LYS A 139 6.62 9.77 5.01
C LYS A 139 5.52 10.07 6.02
N GLN A 140 5.85 10.06 7.31
CA GLN A 140 4.90 10.39 8.38
C GLN A 140 4.41 11.85 8.28
N LYS A 141 5.33 12.80 8.05
CA LYS A 141 4.99 14.23 7.89
C LYS A 141 4.08 14.45 6.67
N ILE A 142 4.41 13.84 5.52
CA ILE A 142 3.60 13.90 4.30
C ILE A 142 2.21 13.29 4.53
N TYR A 143 2.14 12.10 5.15
CA TYR A 143 0.88 11.43 5.47
C TYR A 143 -0.02 12.31 6.35
N ASN A 144 0.52 12.84 7.45
CA ASN A 144 -0.23 13.69 8.38
C ASN A 144 -0.71 15.00 7.72
N ALA A 145 0.08 15.57 6.81
CA ALA A 145 -0.35 16.76 6.07
C ALA A 145 -1.52 16.46 5.14
N TYR A 146 -1.50 15.34 4.41
CA TYR A 146 -2.65 14.93 3.61
C TYR A 146 -3.86 14.59 4.48
N LEU A 147 -3.68 13.83 5.56
CA LEU A 147 -4.76 13.49 6.51
C LEU A 147 -5.52 14.74 6.96
N ARG A 148 -4.79 15.78 7.39
CA ARG A 148 -5.36 17.06 7.85
C ARG A 148 -6.04 17.85 6.73
N THR A 149 -5.44 17.90 5.54
CA THR A 149 -5.94 18.72 4.42
C THR A 149 -7.10 18.07 3.66
N THR A 150 -7.38 16.79 3.93
CA THR A 150 -8.39 16.00 3.19
C THR A 150 -9.56 15.53 4.06
N ASP A 151 -9.67 16.03 5.29
CA ASP A 151 -10.70 15.58 6.26
C ASP A 151 -10.64 14.04 6.43
N ASP A 152 -9.52 13.55 6.98
CA ASP A 152 -9.24 12.13 7.19
C ASP A 152 -9.37 11.27 5.91
N PHE A 153 -8.91 11.80 4.77
CA PHE A 153 -9.04 11.18 3.46
C PHE A 153 -10.49 10.98 2.97
N ARG A 154 -11.50 11.64 3.57
CA ARG A 154 -12.86 11.72 3.01
C ARG A 154 -12.86 12.46 1.68
N ASN A 155 -11.94 13.42 1.52
CA ASN A 155 -11.70 14.12 0.27
C ASN A 155 -10.46 13.56 -0.45
N SER A 156 -10.47 13.64 -1.78
CA SER A 156 -9.34 13.20 -2.59
C SER A 156 -8.05 13.99 -2.29
N ILE A 157 -6.90 13.31 -2.28
CA ILE A 157 -5.56 13.93 -2.27
C ILE A 157 -5.22 14.57 -3.63
N TYR A 158 -5.96 14.22 -4.68
CA TYR A 158 -5.86 14.82 -6.00
C TYR A 158 -6.80 16.02 -6.11
N LYS A 159 -6.41 16.99 -6.94
CA LYS A 159 -7.20 18.18 -7.30
C LYS A 159 -8.49 17.79 -8.01
#